data_AF-A0A396HUV0-F1
#
_entry.id   AF-A0A396HUV0-F1
#
_cell.length_a   1.000
_cell.length_b   1.000
_cell.length_c   1.000
_cell.angle_alpha   90.00
_cell.angle_beta   90.00
_cell.angle_gamma   90.00
#
_symmetry.space_group_name_H-M   'P 1'
#
loop_
_entity.id
_entity.type
_entity.pdbx_description
1 polymer ?
#
loop_
_entity_poly.entity_id
_entity_poly.type
_entity_poly.pdbx_seq_one_letter_code
_entity_poly.pdbx_strand_id
1 'polypeptide(L)'
;MSISIHKSFSLLLVIVMSFNNSTFGSRVSIQSYERPPAEKVLSLFVENDLPENSEELHFIIVNEKPNYVLKQGVPLNFLTNFLPKQGQLTWIRKQPLHATFNLYDPNTEGDHKKIFWSVRQDGVYHSWDNVNWNKNTKWST
;
A
#
# COMPACT_ATOMS: atom_id res chain seq x y z
N MET A 1 55.26 22.28 -28.90
CA MET A 1 54.89 20.90 -28.53
C MET A 1 54.53 20.90 -27.05
N SER A 2 53.28 20.57 -26.72
CA SER A 2 52.81 19.88 -25.50
C SER A 2 51.48 20.47 -25.01
N ILE A 3 50.50 19.58 -24.99
CA ILE A 3 49.14 19.71 -24.47
C ILE A 3 49.19 19.01 -23.12
N SER A 4 48.59 19.55 -22.05
CA SER A 4 47.90 18.68 -21.09
C SER A 4 46.98 19.43 -20.13
N ILE A 5 45.79 18.85 -20.02
CA ILE A 5 44.67 19.19 -19.17
C ILE A 5 44.92 18.60 -17.78
N HIS A 6 44.57 19.32 -16.71
CA HIS A 6 44.22 18.65 -15.46
C HIS A 6 43.01 19.29 -14.80
N LYS A 7 42.07 18.41 -14.49
CA LYS A 7 40.75 18.66 -13.93
C LYS A 7 40.85 19.05 -12.45
N SER A 8 39.80 19.73 -12.00
CA SER A 8 38.90 19.25 -10.92
C SER A 8 38.86 20.10 -9.64
N PHE A 9 37.64 20.56 -9.37
CA PHE A 9 36.95 20.57 -8.08
C PHE A 9 37.64 21.17 -6.86
N SER A 10 37.12 22.32 -6.41
CA SER A 10 36.51 22.41 -5.08
C SER A 10 35.79 23.75 -4.93
N LEU A 11 34.45 23.75 -4.96
CA LEU A 11 33.69 24.86 -4.41
C LEU A 11 32.54 24.30 -3.58
N LEU A 12 32.81 24.23 -2.29
CA LEU A 12 31.86 23.95 -1.23
C LEU A 12 30.81 25.07 -1.20
N LEU A 13 29.57 24.77 -1.59
CA LEU A 13 28.44 25.70 -1.41
C LEU A 13 27.52 25.16 -0.32
N VAL A 14 27.58 25.80 0.84
CA VAL A 14 26.68 25.60 1.98
C VAL A 14 25.33 26.23 1.63
N ILE A 15 24.27 25.44 1.52
CA ILE A 15 22.91 25.95 1.33
C ILE A 15 22.18 25.97 2.69
N VAL A 16 21.67 27.16 2.97
CA VAL A 16 21.04 27.66 4.19
C VAL A 16 19.74 26.92 4.51
N MET A 17 19.58 26.50 5.77
CA MET A 17 18.33 25.98 6.34
C MET A 17 17.33 27.12 6.56
N SER A 18 16.15 27.01 5.94
CA SER A 18 15.01 27.89 6.21
C SER A 18 14.33 27.48 7.52
N PHE A 19 14.60 28.22 8.60
CA PHE A 19 13.77 28.17 9.81
C PHE A 19 12.59 29.12 9.64
N ASN A 20 11.42 28.59 9.28
CA ASN A 20 10.16 29.32 9.47
C ASN A 20 9.73 29.15 10.93
N ASN A 21 9.87 30.22 11.69
CA ASN A 21 9.28 30.37 13.01
C ASN A 21 7.88 30.98 12.84
N SER A 22 6.83 30.23 13.20
CA SER A 22 5.50 30.81 13.40
C SER A 22 4.91 30.27 14.71
N THR A 23 5.00 31.09 15.75
CA THR A 23 4.26 30.94 17.01
C THR A 23 2.83 31.45 16.84
N PHE A 24 1.83 30.57 17.00
CA PHE A 24 0.52 30.98 17.50
C PHE A 24 -0.07 29.87 18.38
N GLY A 25 -0.42 30.24 19.60
CA GLY A 25 -0.73 29.32 20.69
C GLY A 25 -2.12 28.69 20.62
N SER A 26 -2.22 27.48 21.16
CA SER A 26 -3.26 27.09 22.11
C SER A 26 -2.77 25.85 22.85
N ARG A 27 -2.76 25.89 24.19
CA ARG A 27 -2.51 24.70 25.01
C ARG A 27 -3.75 23.80 24.95
N VAL A 28 -3.87 23.02 23.89
CA VAL A 28 -4.70 21.82 23.90
C VAL A 28 -3.82 20.73 24.50
N SER A 29 -4.21 20.21 25.66
CA SER A 29 -3.69 18.94 26.15
C SER A 29 -4.09 17.87 25.14
N ILE A 30 -3.24 17.65 24.15
CA ILE A 30 -3.36 16.51 23.24
C ILE A 30 -3.19 15.30 24.14
N GLN A 31 -4.30 14.60 24.40
CA GLN A 31 -4.27 13.23 24.88
C GLN A 31 -3.30 12.49 23.97
N SER A 32 -2.16 12.07 24.50
CA SER A 32 -1.26 11.18 23.82
C SER A 32 -2.05 9.90 23.56
N TYR A 33 -2.63 9.77 22.38
CA TYR A 33 -2.91 8.45 21.84
C TYR A 33 -1.55 7.79 21.78
N GLU A 34 -1.27 6.90 22.73
CA GLU A 34 -0.10 6.04 22.66
C GLU A 34 -0.09 5.46 21.25
N ARG A 35 0.87 5.91 20.44
CA ARG A 35 1.11 5.32 19.15
C ARG A 35 1.41 3.86 19.46
N PRO A 36 0.61 2.89 18.99
CA PRO A 36 0.92 1.51 19.25
C PRO A 36 2.37 1.28 18.80
N PRO A 37 3.20 0.59 19.61
CA PRO A 37 4.60 0.40 19.29
C PRO A 37 4.69 -0.12 17.86
N ALA A 38 5.59 0.48 17.05
CA ALA A 38 5.71 0.22 15.62
C ALA A 38 5.87 -1.28 15.27
N GLU A 39 6.22 -2.09 16.26
CA GLU A 39 6.32 -3.54 16.18
C GLU A 39 4.98 -4.28 16.01
N LYS A 40 3.84 -3.64 16.30
CA LYS A 40 2.48 -4.20 16.23
C LYS A 40 1.60 -3.51 15.18
N VAL A 41 2.18 -3.13 14.04
CA VAL A 41 1.41 -2.66 12.89
C VAL A 41 1.64 -3.55 11.67
N LEU A 42 0.54 -4.02 11.08
CA LEU A 42 0.50 -4.73 9.80
C LEU A 42 0.23 -3.72 8.68
N SER A 43 1.01 -3.79 7.60
CA SER A 43 0.78 -3.02 6.37
C SER A 43 0.20 -3.91 5.29
N LEU A 44 -0.96 -3.53 4.77
CA LEU A 44 -1.62 -4.22 3.66
C LEU A 44 -1.58 -3.35 2.42
N PHE A 45 -1.26 -3.96 1.28
CA PHE A 45 -1.25 -3.34 -0.04
C PHE A 45 -2.19 -4.11 -0.96
N VAL A 46 -3.08 -3.40 -1.66
CA VAL A 46 -3.98 -3.97 -2.66
C VAL A 46 -3.89 -3.16 -3.94
N GLU A 47 -3.46 -3.81 -5.01
CA GLU A 47 -3.19 -3.20 -6.31
C GLU A 47 -4.18 -3.70 -7.37
N ASN A 48 -4.59 -2.78 -8.24
CA ASN A 48 -5.38 -3.10 -9.42
C ASN A 48 -4.43 -3.22 -10.62
N ASP A 49 -4.11 -4.47 -10.99
CA ASP A 49 -3.28 -4.85 -12.14
C ASP A 49 -4.14 -5.43 -13.27
N LEU A 50 -5.42 -5.05 -13.33
CA LEU A 50 -6.24 -5.34 -14.49
C LEU A 50 -5.74 -4.53 -15.71
N PRO A 51 -5.99 -5.00 -16.95
CA PRO A 51 -5.68 -4.23 -18.15
C PRO A 51 -6.30 -2.83 -18.13
N GLU A 52 -5.75 -1.89 -18.91
CA GLU A 52 -6.38 -0.58 -19.09
C GLU A 52 -7.83 -0.71 -19.59
N ASN A 53 -8.68 0.23 -19.17
CA ASN A 53 -10.11 0.23 -19.49
C ASN A 53 -10.88 -1.00 -18.99
N SER A 54 -10.39 -1.67 -17.94
CA SER A 54 -11.08 -2.80 -17.30
C SER A 54 -12.26 -2.38 -16.41
N GLU A 55 -12.92 -1.26 -16.66
CA GLU A 55 -14.04 -0.77 -15.84
C GLU A 55 -13.67 -0.62 -14.34
N GLU A 56 -14.68 -0.57 -13.45
CA GLU A 56 -14.47 -0.33 -12.02
C GLU A 56 -14.20 -1.62 -11.23
N LEU A 57 -13.22 -1.54 -10.33
CA LEU A 57 -12.93 -2.59 -9.35
C LEU A 57 -13.22 -2.07 -7.94
N HIS A 58 -14.20 -2.68 -7.28
CA HIS A 58 -14.61 -2.34 -5.92
C HIS A 58 -13.97 -3.32 -4.94
N PHE A 59 -13.40 -2.80 -3.85
CA PHE A 59 -12.79 -3.56 -2.77
C PHE A 59 -13.41 -3.19 -1.43
N ILE A 60 -13.76 -4.19 -0.64
CA ILE A 60 -14.24 -4.02 0.72
C ILE A 60 -13.51 -4.98 1.65
N ILE A 61 -13.33 -4.52 2.90
CA ILE A 61 -12.95 -5.39 4.01
C ILE A 61 -14.24 -5.75 4.73
N VAL A 62 -14.51 -7.05 4.88
CA VAL A 62 -15.78 -7.52 5.43
C VAL A 62 -15.98 -6.97 6.85
N ASN A 63 -17.16 -6.43 7.12
CA ASN A 63 -17.54 -5.78 8.38
C ASN A 63 -16.78 -4.49 8.72
N GLU A 64 -16.04 -3.92 7.77
CA GLU A 64 -15.30 -2.68 7.94
C GLU A 64 -15.72 -1.63 6.89
N LYS A 65 -15.57 -0.36 7.25
CA LYS A 65 -15.74 0.79 6.33
C LYS A 65 -14.41 1.55 6.30
N PRO A 66 -14.11 2.29 5.21
CA PRO A 66 -14.92 2.52 4.02
C PRO A 66 -14.81 1.40 2.96
N ASN A 67 -15.64 1.50 1.93
CA ASN A 67 -15.48 0.74 0.68
C ASN A 67 -14.55 1.52 -0.26
N TYR A 68 -13.78 0.81 -1.07
CA TYR A 68 -12.77 1.40 -1.94
C TYR A 68 -13.06 1.10 -3.41
N VAL A 69 -12.79 2.08 -4.28
CA VAL A 69 -12.66 1.85 -5.72
C VAL A 69 -11.17 1.82 -6.04
N LEU A 70 -10.66 0.68 -6.48
CA LEU A 70 -9.26 0.48 -6.79
C LEU A 70 -8.94 1.00 -8.18
N LYS A 71 -8.15 2.07 -8.25
CA LYS A 71 -7.69 2.65 -9.51
C LYS A 71 -6.42 1.96 -9.97
N GLN A 72 -6.30 1.73 -11.27
CA GLN A 72 -5.09 1.18 -11.86
C GLN A 72 -3.89 2.11 -11.59
N GLY A 73 -2.75 1.53 -11.23
CA GLY A 73 -1.51 2.27 -10.94
C GLY A 73 -1.51 3.07 -9.62
N VAL A 74 -2.59 3.01 -8.83
CA VAL A 74 -2.65 3.63 -7.50
C VAL A 74 -2.86 2.54 -6.45
N PRO A 75 -1.79 2.07 -5.78
CA PRO A 75 -1.92 1.07 -4.73
C PRO A 75 -2.77 1.60 -3.60
N LEU A 76 -3.75 0.80 -3.15
CA LEU A 76 -4.41 1.04 -1.88
C LEU A 76 -3.53 0.46 -0.78
N ASN A 77 -3.03 1.31 0.12
CA ASN A 77 -2.26 0.90 1.27
C ASN A 77 -2.88 1.40 2.58
N PHE A 78 -2.89 0.55 3.60
CA PHE A 78 -3.37 0.93 4.92
C PHE A 78 -2.70 0.11 6.04
N LEU A 79 -2.76 0.67 7.24
CA LEU A 79 -2.20 0.09 8.46
C LEU A 79 -3.32 -0.53 9.28
N THR A 80 -3.07 -1.70 9.86
CA THR A 80 -4.04 -2.40 10.69
C THR A 80 -3.37 -3.26 11.77
N ASN A 81 -4.19 -3.86 12.65
CA ASN A 81 -3.80 -4.89 13.60
C ASN A 81 -3.62 -6.28 12.93
N PHE A 82 -3.10 -7.24 13.70
CA PHE A 82 -2.85 -8.63 13.29
C PHE A 82 -4.07 -9.54 13.55
N LEU A 83 -5.29 -9.03 13.42
CA LEU A 83 -6.51 -9.84 13.52
C LEU A 83 -6.91 -10.35 12.13
N PRO A 84 -7.48 -11.57 12.02
CA PRO A 84 -7.95 -12.09 10.74
C PRO A 84 -8.89 -11.13 10.03
N LYS A 85 -8.70 -10.98 8.72
CA LYS A 85 -9.53 -10.14 7.85
C LYS A 85 -9.89 -10.87 6.57
N GLN A 86 -11.09 -10.62 6.09
CA GLN A 86 -11.56 -11.09 4.79
C GLN A 86 -11.73 -9.90 3.86
N GLY A 87 -11.19 -10.02 2.65
CA GLY A 87 -11.36 -9.07 1.56
C GLY A 87 -12.40 -9.60 0.58
N GLN A 88 -13.21 -8.69 0.03
CA GLN A 88 -14.10 -8.98 -1.08
C GLN A 88 -13.84 -7.98 -2.21
N LEU A 89 -13.78 -8.50 -3.43
CA LEU A 89 -13.65 -7.74 -4.65
C LEU A 89 -14.89 -7.94 -5.51
N THR A 90 -15.33 -6.86 -6.13
CA THR A 90 -16.33 -6.89 -7.20
C THR A 90 -15.79 -6.15 -8.40
N TRP A 91 -15.62 -6.88 -9.50
CA TRP A 91 -15.24 -6.31 -10.78
C TRP A 91 -16.49 -6.01 -11.59
N ILE A 92 -16.82 -4.73 -11.71
CA ILE A 92 -18.01 -4.24 -12.41
C ILE A 92 -17.72 -4.25 -13.90
N ARG A 93 -18.31 -5.19 -14.62
CA ARG A 93 -18.25 -5.32 -16.08
C ARG A 93 -19.60 -5.85 -16.58
N LYS A 94 -19.75 -6.11 -17.89
CA LYS A 94 -21.00 -6.64 -18.47
C LYS A 94 -21.56 -7.85 -17.71
N GLN A 95 -20.69 -8.74 -17.24
CA GLN A 95 -21.03 -9.81 -16.28
C GLN A 95 -20.12 -9.66 -15.07
N PRO A 96 -20.61 -9.17 -13.92
CA PRO A 96 -19.79 -8.95 -12.74
C PRO A 96 -19.01 -10.20 -12.33
N LEU A 97 -17.81 -10.00 -11.83
CA LEU A 97 -17.03 -11.05 -11.19
C LEU A 97 -16.77 -10.69 -9.75
N HIS A 98 -16.73 -11.71 -8.91
CA HIS A 98 -16.54 -11.59 -7.48
C HIS A 98 -15.36 -12.45 -7.04
N ALA A 99 -14.64 -12.00 -6.02
CA ALA A 99 -13.62 -12.80 -5.36
C ALA A 99 -13.63 -12.49 -3.87
N THR A 100 -13.58 -13.53 -3.05
CA THR A 100 -13.48 -13.44 -1.59
C THR A 100 -12.23 -14.19 -1.16
N PHE A 101 -11.40 -13.55 -0.33
CA PHE A 101 -10.12 -14.12 0.09
C PHE A 101 -9.78 -13.68 1.51
N ASN A 102 -8.95 -14.47 2.20
CA ASN A 102 -8.40 -14.09 3.49
C ASN A 102 -7.36 -13.00 3.25
N LEU A 103 -7.75 -11.75 3.47
CA LEU A 103 -6.88 -10.58 3.30
C LEU A 103 -5.69 -10.62 4.26
N TYR A 104 -5.91 -11.17 5.45
CA TYR A 104 -4.88 -11.48 6.43
C TYR A 104 -5.34 -12.62 7.34
N ASP A 105 -4.48 -13.61 7.58
CA ASP A 105 -4.64 -14.65 8.61
C ASP A 105 -3.27 -14.94 9.25
N PRO A 106 -3.07 -14.68 10.55
CA PRO A 106 -1.77 -14.87 11.21
C PRO A 106 -1.23 -16.31 11.09
N ASN A 107 -2.10 -17.31 10.93
CA ASN A 107 -1.66 -18.70 10.79
C ASN A 107 -1.05 -18.99 9.41
N THR A 108 -1.42 -18.20 8.41
CA THR A 108 -0.92 -18.31 7.03
C THR A 108 0.22 -17.34 6.79
N GLU A 109 0.11 -16.11 7.31
CA GLU A 109 1.09 -15.05 7.09
C GLU A 109 2.31 -15.12 8.03
N GLY A 110 2.22 -15.81 9.17
CA GLY A 110 3.31 -15.89 10.14
C GLY A 110 3.73 -14.51 10.66
N ASP A 111 5.05 -14.23 10.64
CA ASP A 111 5.62 -12.98 11.16
C ASP A 111 5.68 -11.84 10.13
N HIS A 112 5.11 -12.03 8.94
CA HIS A 112 5.13 -11.00 7.89
C HIS A 112 4.29 -9.77 8.29
N LYS A 113 4.95 -8.62 8.32
CA LYS A 113 4.32 -7.32 8.66
C LYS A 113 3.88 -6.52 7.43
N LYS A 114 4.18 -7.01 6.23
CA LYS A 114 3.81 -6.42 4.95
C LYS A 114 3.26 -7.51 4.06
N ILE A 115 2.03 -7.30 3.60
CA ILE A 115 1.33 -8.25 2.74
C ILE A 115 0.84 -7.52 1.49
N PHE A 116 1.05 -8.13 0.34
CA PHE A 116 0.76 -7.56 -0.96
C PHE A 116 -0.28 -8.39 -1.71
N TRP A 117 -1.26 -7.71 -2.26
CA TRP A 117 -2.32 -8.28 -3.07
C TRP A 117 -2.35 -7.60 -4.43
N SER A 118 -2.38 -8.39 -5.49
CA SER A 118 -2.45 -7.91 -6.87
C SER A 118 -3.68 -8.53 -7.54
N VAL A 119 -4.60 -7.68 -7.96
CA VAL A 119 -5.84 -8.09 -8.63
C VAL A 119 -5.60 -8.12 -10.14
N ARG A 120 -5.64 -9.32 -10.72
CA ARG A 120 -5.31 -9.58 -12.13
C ARG A 120 -6.49 -10.15 -12.88
N GLN A 121 -6.36 -10.19 -14.21
CA GLN A 121 -7.44 -10.61 -15.11
C GLN A 121 -7.97 -12.01 -14.80
N ASP A 122 -7.12 -12.91 -14.30
CA ASP A 122 -7.45 -14.31 -14.03
C ASP A 122 -7.69 -14.62 -12.54
N GLY A 123 -7.51 -13.65 -11.64
CA GLY A 123 -7.80 -13.80 -10.22
C GLY A 123 -6.98 -12.86 -9.32
N VAL A 124 -6.93 -13.21 -8.04
CA VAL A 124 -6.24 -12.44 -7.00
C VAL A 124 -4.95 -13.15 -6.61
N TYR A 125 -3.86 -12.41 -6.60
CA TYR A 125 -2.51 -12.89 -6.28
C TYR A 125 -2.05 -12.32 -4.95
N HIS A 126 -1.24 -13.10 -4.25
CA HIS A 126 -0.69 -12.82 -2.94
C HIS A 126 0.84 -12.85 -2.97
N SER A 127 1.49 -11.96 -2.22
CA SER A 127 2.93 -11.92 -2.06
C SER A 127 3.34 -11.36 -0.69
N TRP A 128 4.47 -11.83 -0.17
CA TRP A 128 5.12 -11.29 1.03
C TRP A 128 6.22 -10.27 0.72
N ASP A 129 6.74 -10.27 -0.51
CA ASP A 129 7.90 -9.48 -0.92
C ASP A 129 7.64 -8.56 -2.10
N ASN A 130 6.40 -8.54 -2.61
CA ASN A 130 5.96 -7.80 -3.79
C ASN A 130 6.66 -8.21 -5.10
N VAL A 131 7.29 -9.39 -5.13
CA VAL A 131 8.07 -9.91 -6.28
C VAL A 131 7.61 -11.31 -6.64
N ASN A 132 7.52 -12.20 -5.65
CA ASN A 132 7.09 -13.57 -5.80
C ASN A 132 5.58 -13.66 -5.53
N TRP A 133 4.82 -13.89 -6.59
CA TRP A 133 3.35 -13.86 -6.56
C TRP A 133 2.75 -15.26 -6.71
N ASN A 134 1.90 -15.63 -5.75
CA ASN A 134 1.13 -16.87 -5.81
C ASN A 134 -0.34 -16.55 -6.08
N LYS A 135 -0.95 -17.25 -7.03
CA LYS A 135 -2.37 -17.11 -7.29
C LYS A 135 -3.15 -17.70 -6.11
N ASN A 136 -3.91 -16.85 -5.42
CA ASN A 136 -4.63 -17.24 -4.20
C ASN A 136 -6.08 -17.60 -4.51
N THR A 137 -6.79 -16.74 -5.26
CA THR A 137 -8.23 -16.88 -5.48
C THR A 137 -8.57 -16.66 -6.95
N LYS A 138 -9.50 -17.45 -7.49
CA LYS A 138 -10.07 -17.26 -8.84
C LYS A 138 -11.33 -16.41 -8.76
N TRP A 139 -11.66 -15.73 -9.85
CA TRP A 139 -12.95 -15.07 -9.99
C TRP A 139 -14.11 -16.08 -10.01
N SER A 140 -15.23 -15.69 -9.41
CA SER A 140 -16.54 -16.35 -9.52
C SER A 140 -17.54 -15.42 -10.19
N THR A 141 -18.48 -15.99 -10.94
CA THR A 141 -19.65 -15.30 -11.51
C THR A 141 -20.82 -15.30 -10.54
#